data_AF-A0A938KJ76-F1
#
_entry.id   AF-A0A938KJ76-F1
#
_cell.length_a   1.000
_cell.length_b   1.000
_cell.length_c   1.000
_cell.angle_alpha   90.00
_cell.angle_beta   90.00
_cell.angle_gamma   90.00
#
_symmetry.space_group_name_H-M   'P 1'
#
loop_
_entity.id
_entity.type
_entity.pdbx_description
1 polymer ?
#
loop_
_entity_poly.entity_id
_entity_poly.type
_entity_poly.pdbx_seq_one_letter_code
_entity_poly.pdbx_strand_id
1 'polypeptide(L)'
;MSIHDTSSGFHQVAKVCSAFGCGVMAGFLYSLKQVNPELRFEFGFGSLLCAVLGALVAVVIWNRAVELSASSHSLNADDHRRQRRWFLGLMGALFGGMLASYFYAIKDVRRSALLEVLQGVTLAFLVIGGIGILLIRLARLLNQNNPPDGSTGEDESST
;
A
#
# COMPACT_ATOMS: atom_id res chain seq x y z
N MET A 1 10.07 -0.05 30.73
CA MET A 1 9.01 -0.45 29.78
C MET A 1 9.51 -0.03 28.40
N SER A 2 10.04 -0.99 27.63
CA SER A 2 10.99 -0.75 26.54
C SER A 2 10.35 -0.15 25.29
N ILE A 3 10.92 0.97 24.82
CA ILE A 3 10.57 1.67 23.57
C ILE A 3 11.00 0.88 22.31
N HIS A 4 11.70 -0.24 22.48
CA HIS A 4 12.24 -1.07 21.39
C HIS A 4 11.20 -1.95 20.68
N ASP A 5 9.98 -2.11 21.21
CA ASP A 5 8.90 -2.90 20.58
C ASP A 5 8.04 -2.10 19.57
N THR A 6 8.13 -0.77 19.58
CA THR A 6 7.22 0.10 18.81
C THR A 6 7.44 0.03 17.30
N SER A 7 8.68 -0.20 16.84
CA SER A 7 9.01 -0.28 15.41
C SER A 7 8.43 -1.53 14.74
N SER A 8 8.44 -2.65 15.45
CA SER A 8 7.91 -3.93 14.99
C SER A 8 6.38 -3.91 14.91
N GLY A 9 5.72 -3.30 15.90
CA GLY A 9 4.26 -3.16 15.95
C GLY A 9 3.72 -2.32 14.79
N PHE A 10 4.33 -1.18 14.48
CA PHE A 10 3.90 -0.33 13.36
C PHE A 10 4.00 -1.05 12.01
N HIS A 11 5.11 -1.74 11.74
CA HIS A 11 5.30 -2.51 10.51
C HIS A 11 4.27 -3.63 10.37
N GLN A 12 3.93 -4.31 11.47
CA GLN A 12 2.97 -5.40 11.45
C GLN A 12 1.54 -4.89 11.23
N VAL A 13 1.16 -3.78 11.86
CA VAL A 13 -0.14 -3.13 11.63
C VAL A 13 -0.24 -2.60 10.20
N ALA A 14 0.81 -1.94 9.68
CA ALA A 14 0.83 -1.47 8.30
C ALA A 14 0.71 -2.62 7.28
N LYS A 15 1.39 -3.74 7.54
CA LYS A 15 1.28 -4.96 6.72
C LYS A 15 -0.13 -5.53 6.73
N VAL A 16 -0.75 -5.65 7.90
CA VAL A 16 -2.10 -6.20 8.04
C VAL A 16 -3.12 -5.27 7.38
N CYS A 17 -3.05 -3.96 7.62
CA CYS A 17 -3.94 -2.98 7.00
C CYS A 17 -3.81 -2.93 5.48
N SER A 18 -2.59 -2.99 4.94
CA SER A 18 -2.36 -2.99 3.48
C SER A 18 -2.82 -4.29 2.82
N ALA A 19 -2.55 -5.45 3.43
CA ALA A 19 -3.04 -6.74 2.95
C ALA A 19 -4.58 -6.81 3.01
N PHE A 20 -5.17 -6.30 4.09
CA PHE A 20 -6.62 -6.21 4.24
C PHE A 20 -7.23 -5.28 3.19
N GLY A 21 -6.69 -4.08 3.02
CA GLY A 21 -7.15 -3.12 2.00
C GLY A 21 -7.07 -3.69 0.58
N CYS A 22 -5.95 -4.32 0.22
CA CYS A 22 -5.81 -4.99 -1.08
C CYS A 22 -6.80 -6.14 -1.26
N GLY A 23 -6.99 -6.98 -0.24
CA GLY A 23 -7.92 -8.10 -0.28
C GLY A 23 -9.37 -7.65 -0.45
N VAL A 24 -9.79 -6.66 0.33
CA VAL A 24 -11.13 -6.05 0.23
C VAL A 24 -11.34 -5.43 -1.15
N MET A 25 -10.37 -4.66 -1.64
CA MET A 25 -10.45 -4.03 -2.95
C MET A 25 -10.52 -5.06 -4.09
N ALA A 26 -9.71 -6.11 -4.05
CA ALA A 26 -9.73 -7.18 -5.04
C ALA A 26 -11.05 -7.98 -5.02
N GLY A 27 -11.56 -8.29 -3.83
CA GLY A 27 -12.86 -8.95 -3.67
C GLY A 27 -14.02 -8.10 -4.18
N PHE A 28 -13.99 -6.79 -3.88
CA PHE A 28 -15.01 -5.85 -4.35
C PHE A 28 -14.99 -5.71 -5.88
N LEU A 29 -13.80 -5.56 -6.48
CA LEU A 29 -13.65 -5.48 -7.94
C LEU A 29 -14.14 -6.75 -8.64
N TYR A 30 -13.90 -7.93 -8.08
CA TYR A 30 -14.43 -9.18 -8.63
C TYR A 30 -15.95 -9.30 -8.45
N SER A 31 -16.48 -8.81 -7.33
CA SER A 31 -17.91 -8.85 -7.05
C SER A 31 -18.72 -7.91 -7.97
N LEU A 32 -18.06 -6.91 -8.57
CA LEU A 32 -18.65 -6.05 -9.59
C LEU A 32 -18.72 -6.79 -10.94
N LYS A 33 -19.68 -7.70 -11.09
CA LYS A 33 -20.07 -8.19 -12.43
C LYS A 33 -21.05 -7.23 -13.06
N GLN A 34 -20.61 -6.56 -14.12
CA GLN A 34 -21.46 -5.71 -14.95
C GLN A 34 -22.29 -6.59 -15.88
N VAL A 35 -23.46 -7.04 -15.42
CA VAL A 35 -24.46 -7.71 -16.25
C VAL A 35 -25.55 -6.69 -16.53
N ASN A 36 -25.58 -6.14 -17.75
CA ASN A 36 -26.54 -5.12 -18.18
C ASN A 36 -28.00 -5.51 -17.80
N PRO A 37 -28.84 -4.63 -17.19
CA PRO A 37 -28.60 -3.28 -16.67
C PRO A 37 -28.54 -3.19 -15.13
N GLU A 38 -28.51 -4.31 -14.39
CA GLU A 38 -28.47 -4.30 -12.92
C GLU A 38 -27.07 -4.66 -12.40
N LEU A 39 -26.44 -3.76 -11.64
CA LEU A 39 -25.27 -4.12 -10.83
C LEU A 39 -25.71 -5.11 -9.74
N ARG A 40 -25.64 -6.41 -10.05
CA ARG A 40 -25.85 -7.46 -9.07
C ARG A 40 -24.54 -7.73 -8.34
N PHE A 41 -24.49 -7.38 -7.07
CA PHE A 41 -23.43 -7.80 -6.15
C PHE A 41 -23.58 -9.29 -5.88
N GLU A 42 -22.88 -10.11 -6.67
CA GLU A 42 -22.80 -11.55 -6.43
C GLU A 42 -21.52 -11.85 -5.64
N PHE A 43 -21.64 -11.97 -4.33
CA PHE A 43 -20.58 -12.50 -3.48
C PHE A 43 -20.45 -14.02 -3.69
N GLY A 44 -19.87 -14.41 -4.81
CA GLY A 44 -19.58 -15.81 -5.14
C GLY A 44 -18.25 -16.29 -4.58
N PHE A 45 -18.01 -17.60 -4.65
CA PHE A 45 -16.73 -18.21 -4.24
C PHE A 45 -15.51 -17.62 -4.97
N GLY A 46 -15.72 -17.08 -6.18
CA GLY A 46 -14.69 -16.38 -6.94
C GLY A 46 -14.22 -15.06 -6.30
N SER A 47 -15.10 -14.29 -5.65
CA SER A 47 -14.69 -13.03 -5.00
C SER A 47 -13.82 -13.31 -3.76
N LEU A 48 -14.16 -14.38 -3.03
CA LEU A 48 -13.35 -14.88 -1.93
C LEU A 48 -11.97 -15.33 -2.41
N LEU A 49 -11.91 -16.07 -3.53
CA LEU A 49 -10.65 -16.54 -4.11
C LEU A 49 -9.75 -15.37 -4.54
N CYS A 50 -10.33 -14.37 -5.21
CA CYS A 50 -9.62 -13.16 -5.61
C CYS A 50 -9.15 -12.32 -4.42
N ALA A 51 -9.96 -12.20 -3.36
CA ALA A 51 -9.57 -11.52 -2.14
C ALA A 51 -8.38 -12.22 -1.46
N VAL A 52 -8.39 -13.55 -1.38
CA VAL A 52 -7.30 -14.35 -0.80
C VAL A 52 -6.03 -14.26 -1.64
N LEU A 53 -6.14 -14.35 -2.97
CA LEU A 53 -4.98 -14.20 -3.87
C LEU A 53 -4.37 -12.80 -3.78
N GLY A 54 -5.19 -11.75 -3.75
CA GLY A 54 -4.73 -10.38 -3.58
C GLY A 54 -4.01 -10.17 -2.24
N ALA A 55 -4.57 -10.70 -1.14
CA ALA A 55 -3.95 -10.65 0.17
C ALA A 55 -2.62 -11.41 0.21
N LEU A 56 -2.54 -12.60 -0.41
CA LEU A 56 -1.30 -13.38 -0.51
C LEU A 56 -0.20 -12.62 -1.26
N VAL A 57 -0.53 -12.02 -2.41
CA VAL A 57 0.43 -11.23 -3.20
C VAL A 57 0.93 -10.03 -2.37
N ALA A 58 0.04 -9.33 -1.67
CA ALA A 58 0.42 -8.22 -0.80
C ALA A 58 1.36 -8.66 0.33
N VAL A 59 1.09 -9.79 0.98
CA VAL A 59 1.95 -10.36 2.03
C VAL A 59 3.32 -10.75 1.48
N VAL A 60 3.39 -11.36 0.30
CA VAL A 60 4.65 -11.73 -0.36
C VAL A 60 5.47 -10.49 -0.69
N ILE A 61 4.85 -9.46 -1.27
CA ILE A 61 5.51 -8.18 -1.58
C ILE A 61 6.07 -7.55 -0.31
N TRP A 62 5.30 -7.52 0.77
CA TRP A 62 5.75 -6.91 2.03
C TRP A 62 6.91 -7.68 2.67
N ASN A 63 6.84 -9.02 2.69
CA ASN A 63 7.94 -9.85 3.18
C ASN A 63 9.23 -9.58 2.39
N ARG A 64 9.14 -9.46 1.06
CA ARG A 64 10.29 -9.15 0.21
C ARG A 64 10.79 -7.73 0.38
N ALA A 65 9.91 -6.75 0.57
CA ALA A 65 10.30 -5.36 0.81
C ALA A 65 11.04 -5.20 2.14
N VAL A 66 10.60 -5.87 3.20
CA VAL A 66 11.28 -5.89 4.50
C VAL A 66 12.63 -6.61 4.40
N GLU A 67 12.70 -7.75 3.71
CA GLU A 67 13.94 -8.49 3.47
C GLU A 67 14.97 -7.63 2.71
N LEU A 68 14.54 -6.89 1.68
CA LEU A 68 15.39 -5.93 0.95
C LEU A 68 15.87 -4.77 1.81
N SER A 69 15.05 -4.27 2.73
CA SER A 69 15.44 -3.20 3.66
C SER A 69 16.42 -3.68 4.72
N ALA A 70 16.24 -4.91 5.23
CA ALA A 70 17.09 -5.50 6.27
C ALA A 70 18.44 -6.03 5.72
N SER A 71 18.45 -6.50 4.46
CA SER A 71 19.63 -7.07 3.79
C SER A 71 20.67 -6.03 3.34
N SER A 72 20.34 -4.75 3.44
CA SER A 72 21.21 -3.63 3.05
C SER A 72 22.52 -3.56 3.85
N HIS A 73 22.62 -4.29 4.97
CA HIS A 73 23.77 -4.22 5.87
C HIS A 73 24.77 -5.39 5.77
N SER A 74 24.46 -6.51 5.08
CA SER A 74 25.29 -7.73 5.18
C SER A 74 25.47 -8.60 3.92
N LEU A 75 24.86 -8.29 2.78
CA LEU A 75 24.98 -9.12 1.58
C LEU A 75 25.91 -8.53 0.51
N ASN A 76 26.67 -9.42 -0.15
CA ASN A 76 27.54 -9.11 -1.28
C ASN A 76 26.79 -8.28 -2.35
N ALA A 77 27.45 -7.25 -2.89
CA ALA A 77 26.85 -6.27 -3.80
C ALA A 77 26.16 -6.87 -5.06
N ASP A 78 26.58 -8.08 -5.48
CA ASP A 78 26.03 -8.77 -6.65
C ASP A 78 24.66 -9.41 -6.41
N ASP A 79 24.41 -9.99 -5.23
CA ASP A 79 23.10 -10.59 -4.91
C ASP A 79 22.03 -9.53 -4.76
N HIS A 80 22.42 -8.37 -4.20
CA HIS A 80 21.53 -7.22 -4.03
C HIS A 80 21.04 -6.64 -5.37
N ARG A 81 21.87 -6.67 -6.42
CA ARG A 81 21.49 -6.24 -7.78
C ARG A 81 20.53 -7.22 -8.44
N ARG A 82 20.74 -8.53 -8.25
CA ARG A 82 19.88 -9.56 -8.83
C ARG A 82 18.49 -9.56 -8.21
N GLN A 83 18.40 -9.48 -6.88
CA GLN A 83 17.13 -9.41 -6.15
C GLN A 83 16.34 -8.14 -6.50
N ARG A 84 17.01 -6.98 -6.60
CA ARG A 84 16.38 -5.72 -7.01
C ARG A 84 15.83 -5.78 -8.43
N ARG A 85 16.55 -6.39 -9.39
CA ARG A 85 16.06 -6.57 -10.76
C ARG A 85 14.83 -7.47 -10.81
N TRP A 86 14.82 -8.54 -10.01
CA TRP A 86 13.68 -9.45 -9.95
C TRP A 86 12.45 -8.76 -9.32
N PHE A 87 12.64 -7.98 -8.26
CA PHE A 87 11.57 -7.18 -7.65
C PHE A 87 11.03 -6.10 -8.60
N LEU A 88 11.90 -5.39 -9.32
CA LEU A 88 11.48 -4.44 -10.36
C LEU A 88 10.72 -5.15 -11.49
N GLY A 89 11.18 -6.34 -11.90
CA GLY A 89 10.49 -7.16 -12.89
C GLY A 89 9.09 -7.56 -12.43
N LEU A 90 8.95 -8.00 -11.18
CA LEU A 90 7.67 -8.33 -10.57
C LEU A 90 6.74 -7.11 -10.52
N MET A 91 7.24 -5.96 -10.06
CA MET A 91 6.46 -4.72 -10.02
C MET A 91 6.06 -4.25 -11.41
N GLY A 92 6.97 -4.33 -12.38
CA GLY A 92 6.68 -4.03 -13.78
C GLY A 92 5.64 -4.97 -14.37
N ALA A 93 5.71 -6.27 -14.06
CA ALA A 93 4.73 -7.25 -14.51
C ALA A 93 3.34 -7.03 -13.89
N LEU A 94 3.28 -6.73 -12.58
CA LEU A 94 2.02 -6.42 -11.90
C LEU A 94 1.39 -5.14 -12.44
N PHE A 95 2.20 -4.09 -12.61
CA PHE A 95 1.74 -2.82 -13.16
C PHE A 95 1.30 -2.96 -14.62
N GLY A 96 2.10 -3.66 -15.42
CA GLY A 96 1.77 -3.98 -16.81
C GLY A 96 0.50 -4.82 -16.94
N GLY A 97 0.32 -5.83 -16.08
CA GLY A 97 -0.89 -6.64 -16.03
C GLY A 97 -2.12 -5.83 -15.64
N MET A 98 -2.00 -4.95 -14.66
CA MET A 98 -3.07 -4.03 -14.26
C MET A 98 -3.46 -3.10 -15.43
N LEU A 99 -2.48 -2.45 -16.07
CA LEU A 99 -2.74 -1.62 -17.25
C LEU A 99 -3.38 -2.41 -18.40
N ALA A 100 -2.86 -3.60 -18.71
CA ALA A 100 -3.39 -4.45 -19.76
C ALA A 100 -4.86 -4.82 -19.50
N SER A 101 -5.21 -5.21 -18.27
CA SER A 101 -6.60 -5.49 -17.89
C SER A 101 -7.50 -4.26 -18.02
N TYR A 102 -7.00 -3.09 -17.65
CA TYR A 102 -7.73 -1.82 -17.75
C TYR A 102 -7.98 -1.43 -19.21
N PHE A 103 -6.95 -1.49 -20.06
CA PHE A 103 -7.08 -1.22 -21.50
C PHE A 103 -8.00 -2.24 -22.19
N TYR A 104 -7.93 -3.50 -21.79
CA TYR A 104 -8.83 -4.54 -22.30
C TYR A 104 -10.28 -4.21 -21.98
N ALA A 105 -10.58 -3.79 -20.74
CA ALA A 105 -11.92 -3.38 -20.34
C ALA A 105 -12.39 -2.11 -21.07
N ILE A 106 -11.52 -1.10 -21.23
CA ILE A 106 -11.87 0.18 -21.89
C ILE A 106 -12.28 -0.02 -23.35
N LYS A 107 -11.70 -1.00 -24.06
CA LYS A 107 -11.98 -1.21 -25.48
C LYS A 107 -13.48 -1.44 -25.76
N ASP A 108 -14.21 -1.97 -24.79
CA ASP A 108 -15.63 -2.35 -24.94
C ASP A 108 -16.61 -1.32 -24.35
N VAL A 109 -16.10 -0.24 -23.73
CA VAL A 109 -16.93 0.71 -22.95
C VAL A 109 -17.28 1.96 -23.78
N ARG A 110 -18.57 2.34 -23.79
CA ARG A 110 -19.06 3.60 -24.38
C ARG A 110 -18.34 4.80 -23.75
N ARG A 111 -17.93 5.77 -24.58
CA ARG A 111 -17.21 6.99 -24.14
C ARG A 111 -17.89 7.77 -23.01
N SER A 112 -19.22 7.71 -22.89
CA SER A 112 -19.97 8.36 -21.79
C SER A 112 -19.66 7.75 -20.42
N ALA A 113 -19.59 6.42 -20.33
CA ALA A 113 -19.27 5.72 -19.07
C ALA A 113 -17.81 5.93 -18.65
N LEU A 114 -16.89 6.14 -19.59
CA LEU A 114 -15.49 6.44 -19.27
C LEU A 114 -15.33 7.75 -18.51
N LEU A 115 -16.13 8.78 -18.84
CA LEU A 115 -16.05 10.08 -18.15
C LEU A 115 -16.54 9.99 -16.71
N GLU A 116 -17.60 9.22 -16.44
CA GLU A 116 -18.11 8.99 -15.09
C GLU A 116 -17.09 8.24 -14.23
N VAL A 117 -16.48 7.19 -14.78
CA VAL A 117 -15.42 6.42 -14.08
C VAL A 117 -14.21 7.30 -13.83
N LEU A 118 -13.76 8.07 -14.82
CA LEU A 118 -12.61 8.97 -14.67
C LEU A 118 -12.86 10.04 -13.62
N GLN A 119 -14.08 10.59 -13.56
CA GLN A 119 -14.49 11.55 -12.54
C GLN A 119 -14.43 10.92 -11.14
N GLY A 120 -14.98 9.72 -10.99
CA GLY A 120 -14.94 8.98 -9.71
C GLY A 120 -13.51 8.70 -9.26
N VAL A 121 -12.65 8.23 -10.16
CA VAL A 121 -11.22 7.95 -9.88
C VAL A 121 -10.49 9.25 -9.48
N THR A 122 -10.72 10.33 -10.21
CA THR A 122 -10.11 11.65 -9.90
C THR A 122 -10.53 12.14 -8.52
N LEU A 123 -11.81 12.01 -8.19
CA LEU A 123 -12.34 12.37 -6.88
C LEU A 123 -11.69 11.54 -5.76
N ALA A 124 -11.57 10.22 -5.96
CA ALA A 124 -10.94 9.33 -5.00
C ALA A 124 -9.48 9.71 -4.72
N PHE A 125 -8.69 10.00 -5.77
CA PHE A 125 -7.31 10.47 -5.61
C PHE A 125 -7.22 11.79 -4.86
N LEU A 126 -8.13 12.72 -5.12
CA LEU A 126 -8.16 14.01 -4.43
C LEU A 126 -8.46 13.82 -2.94
N VAL A 127 -9.43 12.99 -2.59
CA VAL A 127 -9.78 12.70 -1.20
C VAL A 127 -8.64 11.99 -0.47
N ILE A 128 -8.09 10.93 -1.05
CA ILE A 128 -6.99 10.16 -0.44
C ILE A 128 -5.74 11.04 -0.29
N GLY A 129 -5.40 11.81 -1.33
CA GLY A 129 -4.29 12.75 -1.31
C GLY A 129 -4.46 13.83 -0.24
N GLY A 130 -5.67 14.40 -0.13
CA GLY A 130 -6.02 15.38 0.90
C GLY A 130 -5.85 14.83 2.31
N ILE A 131 -6.36 13.62 2.58
CA ILE A 131 -6.19 12.94 3.87
C ILE A 131 -4.71 12.68 4.16
N GLY A 132 -3.93 12.22 3.17
CA GLY A 132 -2.50 11.99 3.33
C GLY A 132 -1.73 13.26 3.71
N ILE A 133 -2.04 14.38 3.05
CA ILE A 133 -1.46 15.70 3.38
C ILE A 133 -1.85 16.11 4.80
N LEU A 134 -3.11 15.91 5.20
CA LEU A 134 -3.60 16.24 6.54
C LEU A 134 -2.85 15.44 7.61
N LEU A 135 -2.65 14.13 7.39
CA LEU A 135 -1.90 13.28 8.32
C LEU A 135 -0.44 13.72 8.44
N ILE A 136 0.22 14.08 7.34
CA ILE A 136 1.60 14.61 7.37
C ILE A 136 1.66 15.92 8.14
N ARG A 137 0.67 16.81 7.95
CA ARG A 137 0.58 18.07 8.69
C ARG A 137 0.39 17.81 10.19
N LEU A 138 -0.51 16.90 10.56
CA LEU A 138 -0.74 16.53 11.95
C LEU A 138 0.50 15.91 12.59
N ALA A 139 1.17 14.99 11.90
CA ALA A 139 2.42 14.39 12.38
C ALA A 139 3.51 15.44 12.63
N ARG A 140 3.64 16.43 11.73
CA ARG A 140 4.58 17.55 11.93
C ARG A 140 4.22 18.42 13.13
N LEU A 141 2.93 18.68 13.37
CA LEU A 141 2.47 19.46 14.53
C LEU A 141 2.70 18.71 15.84
N LEU A 142 2.44 17.40 15.88
CA LEU A 142 2.71 16.55 17.03
C LEU A 142 4.20 16.46 17.35
N ASN A 143 5.06 16.37 16.32
CA ASN A 143 6.51 16.30 16.50
C ASN A 143 7.15 17.64 16.92
N GLN A 144 6.49 18.77 16.68
CA GLN A 144 6.96 20.08 17.14
C GLN A 144 6.73 20.30 18.64
N ASN A 145 5.82 19.54 19.27
CA ASN A 145 5.45 19.71 20.68
C ASN A 145 6.19 18.75 21.65
N ASN A 146 7.04 17.85 21.15
CA ASN A 146 7.96 17.07 21.98
C ASN A 146 9.39 17.54 21.66
N PRO A 147 10.00 18.41 22.48
CA PRO A 147 11.44 18.65 22.37
C PRO A 147 12.19 17.32 22.58
N PRO A 148 13.36 17.14 21.95
CA PRO A 148 14.17 15.94 22.15
C PRO A 148 14.56 15.82 23.63
N ASP A 149 13.98 14.85 24.32
CA ASP A 149 14.36 14.44 25.67
C ASP A 149 15.81 13.92 25.63
N GLY A 150 16.76 14.84 25.82
CA GLY A 150 18.19 14.57 25.82
C GLY A 150 19.05 15.78 26.22
N SER A 151 18.46 16.80 26.82
CA SER A 151 19.16 17.98 27.37
C SER A 151 18.91 18.14 28.87
N THR A 152 18.82 17.01 29.59
CA THR A 152 19.01 16.98 31.04
C THR A 152 20.37 16.37 31.32
N GLY A 153 21.35 17.25 31.47
CA GLY A 153 22.69 17.03 32.01
C GLY A 153 23.26 18.43 32.19
N GLU A 154 22.82 19.14 33.23
CA GLU A 154 23.61 19.27 34.46
C GLU A 154 24.94 19.99 34.20
N ASP A 155 24.86 21.29 33.93
CA ASP A 155 25.95 22.22 34.26
C ASP A 155 25.80 22.64 35.74
N GLU A 156 25.75 21.66 36.65
CA GLU A 156 26.03 21.86 38.07
C GLU A 156 27.36 21.17 38.38
N SER A 157 28.50 21.85 38.14
CA SER A 157 29.75 21.67 38.90
C SER A 157 30.94 22.33 38.17
N SER A 158 31.65 23.21 38.91
CA SER A 158 32.92 23.91 38.61
C SER A 158 32.70 25.27 37.91
N THR A 159 32.91 26.44 38.54
CA THR A 159 33.94 26.83 39.51
C THR A 159 33.52 28.13 40.21
#